data_AF-A0A920BJD4-F1
#
_entry.id   AF-A0A920BJD4-F1
#
_cell.length_a   1.000
_cell.length_b   1.000
_cell.length_c   1.000
_cell.angle_alpha   90.00
_cell.angle_beta   90.00
_cell.angle_gamma   90.00
#
_symmetry.space_group_name_H-M   'P 1'
#
loop_
_entity.id
_entity.type
_entity.pdbx_description
1 polymer ?
#
loop_
_entity_poly.entity_id
_entity_poly.type
_entity_poly.pdbx_seq_one_letter_code
_entity_poly.pdbx_strand_id
1 'polypeptide(L)'
;MNPVGMCRMCIVEVDTGRGPALQPSCMLNVSEGMNVDTESDVTKKAQDGILEFLLLNHPLDCPVCDKGGECPLQDQTIAYGPGETRFVEEKRHFEKPIPINDNVYLDRERCILCDRCTRFADEVVGDPLIHFIDRGNETQVNTFPEDPFASYFSGNVVQICPVGALTANHTGSKLDHGT
;
A
#
# COMPACT_ATOMS: atom_id res chain seq x y z
N MET A 1 4.30 15.68 2.76
CA MET A 1 4.64 14.47 3.53
C MET A 1 6.06 14.04 3.18
N ASN A 2 6.93 13.91 4.17
CA ASN A 2 8.30 13.41 3.95
C ASN A 2 8.29 11.93 3.53
N PRO A 3 9.31 11.40 2.83
CA PRO A 3 9.35 9.98 2.50
C PRO A 3 9.64 9.11 3.76
N VAL A 4 8.96 7.96 3.87
CA VAL A 4 9.11 7.01 5.00
C VAL A 4 9.61 5.61 4.58
N GLY A 5 9.75 5.35 3.28
CA GLY A 5 10.33 4.10 2.78
C GLY A 5 9.59 2.82 3.16
N MET A 6 8.28 2.91 3.46
CA MET A 6 7.50 1.79 4.01
C MET A 6 7.39 0.60 3.05
N CYS A 7 7.08 0.84 1.76
CA CYS A 7 6.86 -0.25 0.80
C CYS A 7 8.14 -0.79 0.15
N ARG A 8 9.28 -0.09 0.28
CA ARG A 8 10.58 -0.42 -0.33
C ARG A 8 10.64 -0.58 -1.85
N MET A 9 9.53 -0.49 -2.58
CA MET A 9 9.47 -0.73 -4.04
C MET A 9 10.48 0.09 -4.85
N CYS A 10 10.85 1.29 -4.39
CA CYS A 10 11.80 2.16 -5.05
C CYS A 10 13.28 1.82 -4.75
N ILE A 11 13.58 0.56 -4.35
CA ILE A 11 14.94 0.14 -4.03
C ILE A 11 15.80 0.19 -5.29
N VAL A 12 17.00 0.73 -5.16
CA VAL A 12 17.99 0.91 -6.22
C VAL A 12 19.38 0.64 -5.67
N GLU A 13 20.32 0.27 -6.54
CA GLU A 13 21.71 0.06 -6.14
C GLU A 13 22.48 1.39 -6.23
N VAL A 14 23.12 1.78 -5.13
CA VAL A 14 23.86 3.04 -5.03
C VAL A 14 25.29 2.73 -4.62
N ASP A 15 26.27 3.28 -5.33
CA ASP A 15 27.67 3.21 -4.89
C ASP A 15 27.88 4.14 -3.68
N THR A 16 28.18 3.55 -2.53
CA THR A 16 28.38 4.26 -1.27
C THR A 16 29.84 4.66 -1.04
N GLY A 17 30.73 4.43 -2.01
CA GLY A 17 32.18 4.56 -1.86
C GLY A 17 32.82 3.42 -1.06
N ARG A 18 32.01 2.54 -0.45
CA ARG A 18 32.41 1.24 0.12
C ARG A 18 31.99 0.06 -0.76
N GLY A 19 31.44 0.37 -1.93
CA GLY A 19 30.81 -0.58 -2.85
C GLY A 19 29.31 -0.31 -3.03
N PRO A 20 28.70 -0.99 -4.01
CA PRO A 20 27.27 -0.89 -4.29
C PRO A 20 26.44 -1.45 -3.13
N ALA A 21 25.38 -0.73 -2.78
CA ALA A 21 24.43 -1.14 -1.76
C ALA A 21 23.00 -0.80 -2.20
N LEU A 22 22.06 -1.70 -1.91
CA LEU A 22 20.64 -1.44 -2.13
C LEU A 22 20.13 -0.39 -1.12
N GLN A 23 19.48 0.65 -1.64
CA GLN A 23 18.95 1.75 -0.84
C GLN A 23 17.57 2.18 -1.37
N PRO A 24 16.63 2.56 -0.50
CA PRO A 24 15.33 3.08 -0.93
C PRO A 24 15.50 4.50 -1.51
N SER A 25 15.41 4.65 -2.83
CA SER A 25 15.63 5.96 -3.49
C SER A 25 14.76 7.09 -2.96
N CYS A 26 13.52 6.81 -2.54
CA CYS A 26 12.63 7.84 -2.00
C CYS A 26 13.16 8.53 -0.73
N MET A 27 14.09 7.91 0.02
CA MET A 27 14.67 8.48 1.24
C MET A 27 16.07 9.06 1.03
N LEU A 28 16.63 8.94 -0.17
CA LEU A 28 17.99 9.39 -0.45
C LEU A 28 17.98 10.84 -0.92
N ASN A 29 18.84 11.65 -0.31
CA ASN A 29 19.19 12.94 -0.85
C ASN A 29 20.29 12.76 -1.89
N VAL A 30 20.12 13.36 -3.08
CA VAL A 30 21.13 13.34 -4.13
C VAL A 30 22.40 14.05 -3.65
N SER A 31 23.56 13.49 -4.00
CA SER A 31 24.87 14.09 -3.72
C SER A 31 25.76 14.07 -4.96
N GLU A 32 26.74 14.96 -4.99
CA GLU A 32 27.74 14.98 -6.07
C GLU A 32 28.48 13.64 -6.16
N GLY A 33 28.69 13.15 -7.38
CA GLY A 33 29.37 11.88 -7.64
C GLY A 33 28.56 10.62 -7.31
N MET A 34 27.30 10.74 -6.88
CA MET A 34 26.44 9.59 -6.63
C MET A 34 26.19 8.80 -7.92
N ASN A 35 26.53 7.52 -7.92
CA ASN A 35 26.21 6.59 -9.00
C ASN A 35 25.05 5.69 -8.56
N VAL A 36 23.94 5.75 -9.30
CA VAL A 36 22.71 5.00 -9.02
C VAL A 36 22.44 4.10 -10.22
N ASP A 37 22.41 2.79 -9.98
CA ASP A 37 21.97 1.81 -10.95
C ASP A 37 20.54 1.35 -10.61
N THR A 38 19.60 1.72 -11.47
CA THR A 38 18.17 1.38 -11.33
C THR A 38 17.81 0.07 -12.02
N GLU A 39 18.71 -0.51 -12.80
CA GLU A 39 18.45 -1.66 -13.68
C GLU A 39 19.39 -2.84 -13.46
N SER A 40 20.30 -2.76 -12.49
CA SER A 40 21.17 -3.87 -12.12
C SER A 40 20.37 -5.12 -11.76
N ASP A 41 20.96 -6.29 -11.99
CA ASP A 41 20.33 -7.58 -11.68
C ASP A 41 19.97 -7.68 -10.19
N VAL A 42 20.78 -7.06 -9.32
CA VAL A 42 20.54 -6.98 -7.87
C VAL A 42 19.32 -6.12 -7.56
N THR A 43 19.18 -4.96 -8.23
CA THR A 43 18.03 -4.07 -8.09
C THR A 43 16.74 -4.74 -8.54
N LYS A 44 16.72 -5.31 -9.74
CA LYS A 44 15.55 -6.01 -10.30
C LYS A 44 15.11 -7.14 -9.37
N LYS A 45 16.03 -8.01 -8.97
CA LYS A 45 15.74 -9.11 -8.05
C LYS A 45 15.17 -8.65 -6.71
N ALA A 46 15.63 -7.51 -6.18
CA ALA A 46 15.11 -6.95 -4.95
C ALA A 46 13.67 -6.41 -5.13
N GLN A 47 13.39 -5.73 -6.25
CA GLN A 47 12.07 -5.23 -6.61
C GLN A 47 11.07 -6.38 -6.81
N ASP A 48 11.46 -7.45 -7.51
CA ASP A 48 10.66 -8.67 -7.68
C ASP A 48 10.28 -9.27 -6.32
N GLY A 49 11.26 -9.38 -5.41
CA GLY A 49 11.03 -9.90 -4.05
C GLY A 49 10.10 -9.00 -3.23
N ILE A 50 10.22 -7.68 -3.36
CA ILE A 50 9.31 -6.73 -2.71
C ILE A 50 7.88 -6.91 -3.24
N LEU A 51 7.69 -7.01 -4.56
CA LEU A 51 6.37 -7.25 -5.14
C LEU A 51 5.79 -8.58 -4.66
N GLU A 52 6.61 -9.63 -4.58
CA GLU A 52 6.19 -10.91 -4.01
C GLU A 52 5.69 -10.75 -2.56
N PHE A 53 6.39 -9.98 -1.72
CA PHE A 53 5.95 -9.69 -0.35
C PHE A 53 4.69 -8.83 -0.28
N LEU A 54 4.54 -7.83 -1.15
CA LEU A 54 3.34 -6.99 -1.20
C LEU A 54 2.11 -7.81 -1.64
N LEU A 55 2.31 -8.79 -2.54
CA LEU A 55 1.26 -9.66 -3.07
C LEU A 55 1.00 -10.90 -2.22
N LEU A 56 1.88 -11.21 -1.27
CA LEU A 56 1.86 -12.43 -0.45
C LEU A 56 0.49 -12.65 0.20
N ASN A 57 -0.03 -11.62 0.86
CA ASN A 57 -1.35 -11.61 1.50
C ASN A 57 -2.41 -10.82 0.73
N HIS A 58 -2.07 -10.22 -0.42
CA HIS A 58 -3.02 -9.43 -1.21
C HIS A 58 -3.98 -10.37 -1.97
N PRO A 59 -5.31 -10.14 -1.93
CA PRO A 59 -6.26 -11.02 -2.60
C PRO A 59 -6.20 -10.89 -4.13
N LEU A 60 -6.60 -11.95 -4.84
CA LEU A 60 -6.68 -11.95 -6.31
C LEU A 60 -8.01 -11.37 -6.80
N ASP A 61 -8.35 -10.19 -6.28
CA ASP A 61 -9.67 -9.57 -6.42
C ASP A 61 -9.73 -8.53 -7.55
N CYS A 62 -8.69 -8.41 -8.38
CA CYS A 62 -8.61 -7.37 -9.41
C CYS A 62 -9.87 -7.22 -10.29
N PRO A 63 -10.57 -8.29 -10.71
CA PRO A 63 -11.80 -8.17 -11.51
C PRO A 63 -12.99 -7.54 -10.79
N VAL A 64 -13.01 -7.59 -9.45
CA VAL A 64 -14.10 -7.05 -8.60
C VAL A 64 -13.63 -5.86 -7.75
N CYS A 65 -12.39 -5.43 -7.93
CA CYS A 65 -11.78 -4.32 -7.23
C CYS A 65 -12.10 -3.02 -7.97
N ASP A 66 -12.61 -2.00 -7.26
CA ASP A 66 -12.97 -0.71 -7.86
C ASP A 66 -11.78 0.03 -8.49
N LYS A 67 -10.57 -0.22 -7.99
CA LYS A 67 -9.32 0.33 -8.58
C LYS A 67 -8.73 -0.57 -9.67
N GLY A 68 -9.37 -1.67 -10.03
CA GLY A 68 -8.90 -2.56 -11.08
C GLY A 68 -8.74 -1.80 -12.40
N GLY A 69 -7.56 -1.88 -13.01
CA GLY A 69 -7.23 -1.13 -14.24
C GLY A 69 -6.64 0.26 -14.03
N GLU A 70 -6.71 0.82 -12.82
CA GLU A 70 -6.05 2.08 -12.43
C GLU A 70 -5.16 1.93 -11.18
N CYS A 71 -4.89 0.69 -10.76
CA CYS A 71 -4.19 0.37 -9.52
C CYS A 71 -2.66 0.41 -9.72
N PRO A 72 -1.91 1.33 -9.07
CA PRO A 72 -0.45 1.35 -9.17
C PRO A 72 0.23 0.02 -8.81
N LEU A 73 -0.30 -0.74 -7.85
CA LEU A 73 0.27 -2.07 -7.53
C LEU A 73 0.11 -3.04 -8.70
N GLN A 74 -1.01 -3.00 -9.41
CA GLN A 74 -1.24 -3.82 -10.59
C GLN A 74 -0.26 -3.45 -11.70
N ASP A 75 -0.07 -2.15 -11.97
CA ASP A 75 0.87 -1.67 -12.98
C ASP A 75 2.30 -2.09 -12.66
N GLN A 76 2.73 -1.94 -11.41
CA GLN A 76 4.06 -2.38 -10.96
C GLN A 76 4.24 -3.89 -11.08
N THR A 77 3.19 -4.67 -10.77
CA THR A 77 3.22 -6.13 -10.90
C THR A 77 3.31 -6.58 -12.35
N ILE A 78 2.66 -5.87 -13.28
CA ILE A 78 2.76 -6.16 -14.72
C ILE A 78 4.14 -5.77 -15.26
N ALA A 79 4.67 -4.62 -14.82
CA ALA A 79 5.94 -4.09 -15.32
C ALA A 79 7.17 -4.84 -14.78
N TYR A 80 7.13 -5.24 -13.50
CA TYR A 80 8.30 -5.74 -12.77
C TYR A 80 8.02 -7.01 -11.95
N GLY A 81 6.78 -7.52 -11.92
CA GLY A 81 6.46 -8.67 -11.07
C GLY A 81 6.96 -10.00 -11.63
N PRO A 82 7.11 -11.03 -10.77
CA PRO A 82 7.62 -12.36 -11.17
C PRO A 82 6.64 -13.19 -12.03
N GLY A 83 5.45 -12.65 -12.37
CA GLY A 83 4.41 -13.31 -13.18
C GLY A 83 3.60 -14.39 -12.45
N GLU A 84 4.25 -15.22 -11.63
CA GLU A 84 3.62 -16.28 -10.84
C GLU A 84 3.95 -16.15 -9.35
N THR A 85 3.03 -16.59 -8.49
CA THR A 85 3.25 -16.65 -7.04
C THR A 85 3.85 -18.00 -6.65
N ARG A 86 4.83 -17.98 -5.74
CA ARG A 86 5.36 -19.19 -5.09
C ARG A 86 4.67 -19.47 -3.75
N PHE A 87 3.87 -18.52 -3.26
CA PHE A 87 3.13 -18.64 -2.01
C PHE A 87 1.91 -19.54 -2.21
N VAL A 88 1.86 -20.64 -1.46
CA VAL A 88 0.82 -21.69 -1.54
C VAL A 88 0.02 -21.85 -0.25
N GLU A 89 0.39 -21.11 0.80
CA GLU A 89 -0.28 -21.17 2.10
C GLU A 89 -1.58 -20.35 2.10
N GLU A 90 -2.37 -20.52 3.16
CA GLU A 90 -3.57 -19.72 3.36
C GLU A 90 -3.21 -18.24 3.57
N LYS A 91 -3.85 -17.35 2.80
CA LYS A 91 -3.70 -15.90 2.96
C LYS A 91 -4.42 -15.45 4.22
N ARG A 92 -3.93 -14.39 4.85
CA ARG A 92 -4.64 -13.78 5.98
C ARG A 92 -6.04 -13.32 5.57
N HIS A 93 -6.99 -13.51 6.47
CA HIS A 93 -8.38 -13.12 6.25
C HIS A 93 -8.87 -12.10 7.28
N PHE A 94 -9.64 -11.12 6.81
CA PHE A 94 -10.31 -10.13 7.63
C PHE A 94 -11.79 -10.05 7.27
N GLU A 95 -12.57 -9.44 8.16
CA GLU A 95 -13.92 -9.02 7.79
C GLU A 95 -13.84 -8.04 6.60
N LYS A 96 -14.55 -8.43 5.54
CA LYS A 96 -14.68 -7.74 4.24
C LYS A 96 -15.40 -6.39 4.41
N PRO A 97 -15.30 -5.48 3.43
CA PRO A 97 -15.08 -4.05 3.68
C PRO A 97 -15.91 -3.47 4.83
N ILE A 98 -15.22 -2.95 5.85
CA ILE A 98 -15.88 -2.31 6.99
C ILE A 98 -16.11 -0.82 6.69
N PRO A 99 -17.26 -0.24 7.06
CA PRO A 99 -17.45 1.20 6.96
C PRO A 99 -16.58 1.90 8.01
N ILE A 100 -15.72 2.83 7.58
CA ILE A 100 -14.93 3.68 8.51
C ILE A 100 -15.55 5.07 8.68
N ASN A 101 -16.44 5.46 7.76
CA ASN A 101 -17.43 6.53 7.89
C ASN A 101 -18.54 6.33 6.83
N ASP A 102 -19.47 7.29 6.71
CA ASP A 102 -20.61 7.21 5.78
C ASP A 102 -20.22 7.13 4.28
N ASN A 103 -19.01 7.57 3.93
CA ASN A 103 -18.55 7.75 2.56
C ASN A 103 -17.38 6.84 2.17
N VAL A 104 -16.73 6.15 3.12
CA VAL A 104 -15.49 5.41 2.88
C VAL A 104 -15.55 4.03 3.53
N TYR A 105 -15.28 3.01 2.72
CA TYR A 105 -15.11 1.63 3.15
C TYR A 105 -13.63 1.25 3.18
N LEU A 106 -13.28 0.35 4.10
CA LEU A 106 -11.93 -0.16 4.29
C LEU A 106 -11.90 -1.68 4.13
N ASP A 107 -11.24 -2.14 3.08
CA ASP A 107 -10.83 -3.53 2.88
C ASP A 107 -9.36 -3.71 3.30
N ARG A 108 -9.15 -4.40 4.41
CA ARG A 108 -7.82 -4.62 5.01
C ARG A 108 -7.02 -5.70 4.30
N GLU A 109 -7.68 -6.64 3.60
CA GLU A 109 -7.00 -7.67 2.83
C GLU A 109 -6.28 -7.05 1.63
N ARG A 110 -6.87 -6.01 1.03
CA ARG A 110 -6.27 -5.27 -0.10
C ARG A 110 -5.17 -4.29 0.32
N CYS A 111 -5.05 -3.94 1.60
CA CYS A 111 -4.09 -2.95 2.07
C CYS A 111 -2.65 -3.49 2.12
N ILE A 112 -1.72 -2.77 1.48
CA ILE A 112 -0.29 -3.10 1.46
C ILE A 112 0.54 -2.37 2.54
N LEU A 113 -0.12 -1.78 3.54
CA LEU A 113 0.52 -1.11 4.68
C LEU A 113 1.55 -0.02 4.28
N CYS A 114 1.27 0.72 3.21
CA CYS A 114 2.16 1.74 2.68
C CYS A 114 2.18 3.06 3.46
N ASP A 115 1.34 3.18 4.50
CA ASP A 115 1.27 4.34 5.42
C ASP A 115 0.84 5.67 4.77
N ARG A 116 0.34 5.65 3.52
CA ARG A 116 -0.05 6.88 2.82
C ARG A 116 -1.32 7.52 3.40
N CYS A 117 -2.33 6.72 3.75
CA CYS A 117 -3.62 7.22 4.24
C CYS A 117 -3.54 7.78 5.67
N THR A 118 -2.88 7.03 6.56
CA THR A 118 -2.58 7.39 7.96
C THR A 118 -1.80 8.70 8.03
N ARG A 119 -0.73 8.82 7.24
CA ARG A 119 0.08 10.04 7.20
C ARG A 119 -0.61 11.21 6.53
N PHE A 120 -1.46 10.97 5.54
CA PHE A 120 -2.27 12.04 4.98
C PHE A 120 -3.24 12.61 6.02
N ALA A 121 -3.90 11.74 6.77
CA ALA A 121 -4.81 12.12 7.84
C ALA A 121 -4.08 12.92 8.94
N ASP A 122 -2.89 12.48 9.34
CA ASP A 122 -2.08 13.15 10.37
C ASP A 122 -1.40 14.44 9.85
N GLU A 123 -0.54 14.34 8.83
CA GLU A 123 0.36 15.43 8.43
C GLU A 123 -0.29 16.49 7.53
N VAL A 124 -1.32 16.14 6.76
CA VAL A 124 -1.94 17.06 5.79
C VAL A 124 -3.27 17.57 6.30
N VAL A 125 -4.10 16.69 6.83
CA VAL A 125 -5.43 17.04 7.34
C VAL A 125 -5.35 17.53 8.78
N GLY A 126 -4.50 16.93 9.61
CA GLY A 126 -4.41 17.24 11.04
C GLY A 126 -5.41 16.46 11.91
N ASP A 127 -6.11 15.47 11.33
CA ASP A 127 -7.08 14.61 11.99
C ASP A 127 -6.59 13.16 11.94
N PRO A 128 -5.71 12.70 12.86
CA PRO A 128 -5.08 11.38 12.82
C PRO A 128 -6.04 10.25 13.24
N LEU A 129 -7.22 10.19 12.64
CA LEU A 129 -8.34 9.30 13.00
C LEU A 129 -8.31 7.93 12.30
N ILE A 130 -7.30 7.68 11.46
CA ILE A 130 -7.01 6.39 10.82
C ILE A 130 -5.53 6.06 11.04
N HIS A 131 -5.24 4.89 11.61
CA HIS A 131 -3.90 4.53 12.05
C HIS A 131 -3.62 3.03 11.87
N PHE A 132 -2.36 2.62 12.01
CA PHE A 132 -2.02 1.22 12.19
C PHE A 132 -2.37 0.74 13.60
N ILE A 133 -2.93 -0.45 13.68
CA ILE A 133 -3.09 -1.23 14.91
C ILE A 133 -2.36 -2.56 14.78
N ASP A 134 -2.17 -3.23 15.91
CA ASP A 134 -1.43 -4.49 16.03
C ASP A 134 0.04 -4.37 15.57
N ARG A 135 0.72 -5.51 15.36
CA ARG A 135 2.14 -5.53 15.00
C ARG A 135 2.53 -6.77 14.20
N GLY A 136 3.63 -6.68 13.47
CA GLY A 136 4.14 -7.79 12.67
C GLY A 136 3.17 -8.16 11.55
N ASN A 137 2.93 -9.46 11.35
CA ASN A 137 2.03 -9.95 10.29
C ASN A 137 0.55 -9.56 10.52
N GLU A 138 0.18 -9.26 11.77
CA GLU A 138 -1.18 -8.86 12.15
C GLU A 138 -1.43 -7.36 11.95
N THR A 139 -0.41 -6.59 11.56
CA THR A 139 -0.55 -5.14 11.34
C THR A 139 -1.65 -4.86 10.32
N GLN A 140 -2.57 -3.99 10.70
CA GLN A 140 -3.70 -3.56 9.88
C GLN A 140 -3.98 -2.07 10.08
N VAL A 141 -4.57 -1.44 9.06
CA VAL A 141 -5.10 -0.07 9.18
C VAL A 141 -6.49 -0.17 9.80
N ASN A 142 -6.80 0.72 10.75
CA ASN A 142 -8.15 0.86 11.30
C ASN A 142 -8.39 2.27 11.87
N THR A 143 -9.63 2.54 12.27
CA THR A 143 -10.03 3.73 13.05
C THR A 143 -10.03 3.41 14.54
N PHE A 144 -10.15 4.43 15.39
CA PHE A 144 -10.29 4.21 16.82
C PHE A 144 -11.74 3.81 17.16
N PRO A 145 -11.97 2.86 18.09
CA PRO A 145 -13.31 2.36 18.39
C PRO A 145 -14.34 3.44 18.77
N GLU A 146 -13.90 4.52 19.41
CA GLU A 146 -14.79 5.62 19.85
C GLU A 146 -14.77 6.83 18.91
N ASP A 147 -13.82 6.88 17.97
CA ASP A 147 -13.65 8.00 17.05
C ASP A 147 -13.69 7.48 15.60
N PRO A 148 -14.87 7.47 14.96
CA PRO A 148 -14.98 7.13 13.54
C PRO A 148 -14.15 8.11 12.71
N PHE A 149 -13.86 7.78 11.44
CA PHE A 149 -13.08 8.64 10.55
C PHE A 149 -13.88 9.88 10.08
N ALA A 150 -14.32 10.70 11.02
CA ALA A 150 -15.21 11.85 10.86
C ALA A 150 -14.45 13.14 10.51
N SER A 151 -13.53 13.05 9.54
CA SER A 151 -12.86 14.23 8.99
C SER A 151 -13.57 14.74 7.75
N TYR A 152 -13.64 16.07 7.58
CA TYR A 152 -14.19 16.71 6.38
C TYR A 152 -13.45 16.28 5.09
N PHE A 153 -12.16 15.97 5.21
CA PHE A 153 -11.31 15.56 4.09
C PHE A 153 -11.16 14.04 3.97
N SER A 154 -11.97 13.27 4.69
CA SER A 154 -11.87 11.82 4.76
C SER A 154 -11.94 11.14 3.39
N GLY A 155 -12.75 11.63 2.44
CA GLY A 155 -12.83 11.07 1.09
C GLY A 155 -11.51 11.09 0.30
N ASN A 156 -10.57 11.98 0.63
CA ASN A 156 -9.29 12.08 -0.08
C ASN A 156 -8.38 10.86 0.17
N VAL A 157 -8.62 10.07 1.24
CA VAL A 157 -7.85 8.85 1.48
C VAL A 157 -8.08 7.78 0.41
N VAL A 158 -9.25 7.79 -0.25
CA VAL A 158 -9.56 6.91 -1.40
C VAL A 158 -8.66 7.22 -2.59
N GLN A 159 -8.38 8.49 -2.82
CA GLN A 159 -7.52 8.95 -3.91
C GLN A 159 -6.04 8.69 -3.63
N ILE A 160 -5.60 8.88 -2.38
CA ILE A 160 -4.19 8.67 -2.03
C ILE A 160 -3.80 7.19 -1.90
N CYS A 161 -4.78 6.30 -1.69
CA CYS A 161 -4.54 4.88 -1.55
C CYS A 161 -4.06 4.29 -2.89
N PRO A 162 -2.88 3.63 -2.93
CA PRO A 162 -2.32 3.07 -4.16
C PRO A 162 -2.92 1.71 -4.53
N VAL A 163 -3.91 1.24 -3.78
CA VAL A 163 -4.58 -0.07 -3.92
C VAL A 163 -6.06 0.09 -3.58
N GLY A 164 -6.90 -0.88 -3.94
CA GLY A 164 -8.34 -0.85 -3.69
C GLY A 164 -8.75 -1.12 -2.23
N ALA A 165 -7.92 -0.72 -1.26
CA ALA A 165 -8.20 -0.92 0.16
C ALA A 165 -9.14 0.13 0.73
N LEU A 166 -9.12 1.35 0.19
CA LEU A 166 -10.02 2.43 0.58
C LEU A 166 -10.85 2.79 -0.64
N THR A 167 -12.17 2.62 -0.54
CA THR A 167 -13.12 2.88 -1.63
C THR A 167 -14.22 3.82 -1.17
N ALA A 168 -14.76 4.59 -2.10
CA ALA A 168 -15.89 5.47 -1.82
C ALA A 168 -17.18 4.65 -1.73
N ASN A 169 -18.13 5.09 -0.92
CA ASN A 169 -19.48 4.57 -0.91
C ASN A 169 -20.17 4.93 -2.23
N HIS A 170 -20.36 3.96 -3.11
CA HIS A 170 -21.16 4.16 -4.31
C HIS A 170 -22.63 4.01 -3.92
N THR A 171 -23.41 5.10 -3.94
CA THR A 171 -24.87 5.09 -3.75
C THR A 171 -25.66 4.25 -4.79
N GLY A 172 -24.99 3.40 -5.57
CA GLY A 172 -25.58 2.51 -6.57
C GLY A 172 -25.19 1.03 -6.44
N SER A 173 -24.20 0.64 -5.63
CA SER A 173 -23.90 -0.77 -5.38
C SER A 173 -24.48 -1.19 -4.04
N LYS A 174 -25.78 -1.49 -4.02
CA LYS A 174 -26.28 -2.52 -3.11
C LYS A 174 -25.60 -3.83 -3.50
N LEU A 175 -24.37 -4.03 -3.06
CA LEU A 175 -23.80 -5.36 -2.94
C LEU A 175 -24.52 -5.97 -1.75
N ASP A 176 -25.62 -6.64 -2.07
CA ASP A 176 -26.36 -7.56 -1.22
C ASP A 176 -25.35 -8.52 -0.57
N HIS A 177 -24.86 -8.15 0.61
CA HIS A 177 -24.14 -9.08 1.48
C HIS A 177 -25.25 -9.89 2.15
N GLY A 178 -25.70 -10.91 1.41
CA GLY A 178 -26.64 -11.89 1.89
C GLY A 178 -26.20 -12.44 3.24
N THR A 179 -27.22 -12.62 4.09
CA THR A 179 -27.27 -13.56 5.21
C THR A 179 -26.34 -14.75 5.11
#